data_AF-A0AAN3YYV3-F1
#
_entry.id   AF-A0AAN3YYV3-F1
#
_cell.length_a   1.000
_cell.length_b   1.000
_cell.length_c   1.000
_cell.angle_alpha   90.00
_cell.angle_beta   90.00
_cell.angle_gamma   90.00
#
_symmetry.space_group_name_H-M   'P 1'
#
loop_
_entity.id
_entity.type
_entity.pdbx_description
1 polymer ?
#
loop_
_entity_poly.entity_id
_entity_poly.type
_entity_poly.pdbx_seq_one_letter_code
_entity_poly.pdbx_strand_id
1 'polypeptide(L)' 'MQRTNWVNRNERTPDEDGKYLIYGPRGITTGYWQSRINKFQDAESSDNEGMMGWKGILTVTHWMPLPPMPEGE' A
#
# COMPACT_ATOMS: atom_id res chain seq x y z
N MET A 1 10.12 -22.48 -0.06
CA MET A 1 9.04 -21.52 -0.39
C MET A 1 9.61 -20.14 -0.22
N GLN A 2 9.71 -19.35 -1.30
CA GLN A 2 10.19 -17.97 -1.19
C GLN A 2 9.23 -17.20 -0.28
N ARG A 3 9.72 -16.70 0.86
CA ARG A 3 8.92 -15.81 1.71
C ARG A 3 8.70 -14.53 0.93
N THR A 4 7.46 -14.29 0.53
CA THR A 4 7.10 -13.00 -0.07
C THR A 4 7.08 -11.95 1.03
N ASN A 5 7.56 -10.73 0.76
CA ASN A 5 7.54 -9.63 1.74
C ASN A 5 6.15 -9.01 1.94
N TRP A 6 5.11 -9.59 1.35
CA TRP A 6 3.72 -9.16 1.52
C TRP A 6 3.25 -9.38 2.95
N VAL A 7 2.72 -8.33 3.55
CA VAL A 7 2.08 -8.33 4.86
C VAL A 7 0.57 -8.26 4.66
N ASN A 8 -0.19 -9.14 5.30
CA ASN A 8 -1.65 -9.07 5.24
C ASN A 8 -2.13 -7.87 6.07
N ARG A 9 -3.04 -7.06 5.52
CA ARG A 9 -3.54 -5.85 6.21
C ARG A 9 -4.21 -6.14 7.56
N ASN A 10 -4.67 -7.37 7.79
CA ASN A 10 -5.30 -7.77 9.04
C ASN A 10 -4.27 -8.20 10.11
N GLU A 11 -3.02 -8.45 9.73
CA GLU A 11 -1.94 -8.78 10.68
C GLU A 11 -1.35 -7.51 11.28
N ARG A 12 -0.99 -6.53 10.42
CA ARG A 12 -0.51 -5.21 10.84
C ARG A 12 -0.61 -4.17 9.73
N THR A 13 -0.56 -2.90 10.13
CA THR A 13 -0.41 -1.73 9.26
C THR A 13 1.07 -1.39 9.08
N PRO A 14 1.43 -0.55 8.10
CA PRO A 14 2.77 0.04 8.03
C PRO A 14 3.07 0.89 9.27
N ASP A 15 4.34 0.90 9.68
CA ASP A 15 4.84 1.62 10.85
C ASP A 15 5.06 3.12 10.55
N GLU A 16 5.38 3.47 9.30
CA GLU A 16 5.75 4.82 8.87
C GLU A 16 4.85 5.32 7.73
N ASP A 17 4.56 6.63 7.73
CA ASP A 17 3.91 7.29 6.59
C ASP A 17 4.83 7.24 5.37
N GLY A 18 4.27 6.94 4.19
CA GLY A 18 5.10 6.80 2.99
C GLY A 18 4.45 6.02 1.87
N LYS A 19 5.21 5.82 0.78
CA LYS A 19 4.77 5.07 -0.40
C LYS A 19 5.13 3.60 -0.27
N TYR A 20 4.17 2.72 -0.57
CA TYR A 20 4.27 1.27 -0.47
C TYR A 20 3.75 0.60 -1.75
N LEU A 21 4.13 -0.66 -1.97
CA LEU A 21 3.39 -1.54 -2.88
C LEU A 21 2.16 -2.07 -2.14
N ILE A 22 1.01 -2.03 -2.81
CA ILE A 22 -0.26 -2.53 -2.30
C ILE A 22 -0.88 -3.52 -3.30
N TYR A 23 -1.57 -4.53 -2.78
CA TYR A 23 -2.33 -5.48 -3.55
C TYR A 23 -3.81 -5.41 -3.18
N GLY A 24 -4.67 -5.30 -4.19
CA GLY A 24 -6.12 -5.23 -4.02
C GLY A 24 -6.87 -5.78 -5.24
N PRO A 25 -8.17 -5.43 -5.39
CA PRO A 25 -9.01 -5.94 -6.47
C PRO A 25 -8.49 -5.67 -7.90
N ARG A 26 -7.63 -4.66 -8.08
CA ARG A 26 -7.04 -4.29 -9.38
C ARG A 26 -5.60 -4.79 -9.57
N GLY A 27 -5.13 -5.70 -8.72
CA GLY A 27 -3.76 -6.21 -8.76
C GLY A 27 -2.79 -5.39 -7.91
N ILE A 28 -1.52 -5.36 -8.31
CA ILE A 28 -0.44 -4.64 -7.63
C ILE A 28 -0.39 -3.20 -8.13
N THR A 29 -0.39 -2.24 -7.20
CA THR A 29 -0.18 -0.81 -7.49
C THR A 29 0.57 -0.16 -6.33
N THR A 30 0.78 1.16 -6.39
CA THR A 30 1.39 1.97 -5.32
C THR A 30 0.32 2.66 -4.48
N GLY A 31 0.58 2.79 -3.18
CA GLY A 31 -0.29 3.52 -2.26
C GLY A 31 0.51 4.29 -1.22
N TYR A 32 0.00 5.46 -0.81
CA TYR A 32 0.59 6.28 0.25
C TYR A 32 -0.11 6.01 1.58
N TRP A 33 0.59 5.44 2.55
CA TRP A 33 0.10 5.25 3.91
C TRP A 33 0.12 6.56 4.69
N GLN A 34 -0.98 6.87 5.37
CA GLN A 34 -1.06 7.96 6.35
C GLN A 34 -1.56 7.41 7.68
N SER A 35 -0.65 7.27 8.64
CA SER A 35 -0.91 6.79 10.00
C SER A 35 -1.95 7.65 10.72
N ARG A 36 -1.92 8.97 10.52
CA ARG A 36 -2.86 9.93 11.15
C ARG A 36 -4.33 9.57 10.93
N ILE A 37 -4.66 9.01 9.77
CA ILE A 37 -6.02 8.64 9.38
C ILE A 37 -6.15 7.13 9.10
N ASN A 38 -5.09 6.36 9.40
CA ASN A 38 -5.02 4.91 9.32
C ASN A 38 -5.50 4.35 7.97
N LYS A 39 -5.06 4.95 6.85
CA LYS A 39 -5.49 4.54 5.50
C LYS A 39 -4.40 4.68 4.44
N PHE A 40 -4.51 3.87 3.39
CA PHE A 40 -3.79 4.09 2.13
C PHE A 40 -4.56 5.09 1.24
N GLN A 41 -3.82 5.90 0.49
CA GLN A 41 -4.29 6.75 -0.60
C GLN A 41 -3.61 6.35 -1.90
N ASP A 42 -4.22 6.67 -3.04
CA ASP A 42 -3.58 6.43 -4.33
C ASP A 42 -2.35 7.33 -4.45
N ALA A 43 -1.19 6.72 -4.75
CA ALA A 43 0.08 7.43 -4.72
C ALA A 43 0.39 8.22 -6.00
N GLU A 44 -0.34 7.98 -7.10
CA GLU A 44 -0.05 8.57 -8.41
C GLU A 44 -0.93 9.79 -8.71
N SER A 45 -2.18 9.77 -8.23
CA SER A 45 -3.15 10.83 -8.49
C SER A 45 -3.28 11.85 -7.36
N SER A 46 -2.75 11.54 -6.16
CA SER A 46 -3.08 12.27 -4.90
C SER A 46 -4.59 12.42 -4.66
N ASP A 47 -5.38 11.62 -5.38
CA ASP A 47 -6.81 11.77 -5.44
C ASP A 47 -7.44 11.05 -4.25
N ASN A 48 -8.18 11.82 -3.46
CA ASN A 48 -8.89 11.31 -2.29
C ASN A 48 -10.21 10.64 -2.72
N GLU A 49 -10.65 10.88 -3.97
CA GLU A 49 -11.87 10.34 -4.58
C GLU A 49 -11.66 8.94 -5.16
N GLY A 50 -11.35 7.96 -4.31
CA GLY A 50 -11.24 6.56 -4.74
C GLY A 50 -10.79 5.59 -3.65
N MET A 51 -10.09 6.10 -2.65
CA MET A 51 -9.64 5.39 -1.45
C MET A 51 -10.46 5.83 -0.23
N MET A 52 -11.77 5.58 -0.30
CA MET A 52 -12.72 5.80 0.81
C MET A 52 -12.47 4.75 1.91
N GLY A 53 -11.45 4.97 2.75
CA GLY A 53 -11.21 4.21 3.99
C GLY A 53 -11.14 2.68 3.86
N TRP A 54 -11.49 1.96 4.93
CA TRP A 54 -11.47 0.48 5.01
C TRP A 54 -12.52 -0.23 4.14
N LYS A 55 -13.42 0.53 3.50
CA LYS A 55 -14.46 0.07 2.57
C LYS A 55 -14.56 1.05 1.41
N GLY A 56 -13.78 0.81 0.37
CA GLY A 56 -13.80 1.55 -0.90
C GLY A 56 -13.49 0.62 -2.07
N ILE A 57 -13.62 1.14 -3.29
CA ILE A 57 -13.41 0.41 -4.56
C ILE A 57 -11.99 -0.20 -4.63
N LEU A 58 -11.03 0.34 -3.89
CA LEU A 58 -9.66 -0.15 -3.75
C LEU A 58 -9.37 -0.58 -2.32
N THR A 59 -9.96 -1.69 -1.90
CA THR A 59 -9.66 -2.25 -0.57
C THR A 59 -8.29 -2.95 -0.61
N VAL A 60 -7.26 -2.33 -0.02
CA VAL A 60 -5.93 -2.94 0.13
C VAL A 60 -6.02 -4.22 0.95
N THR A 61 -5.53 -5.34 0.43
CA THR A 61 -5.51 -6.64 1.12
C THR A 61 -4.13 -6.99 1.66
N HIS A 62 -3.08 -6.64 0.93
CA HIS A 62 -1.70 -6.83 1.32
C HIS A 62 -0.88 -5.60 0.97
N TRP A 63 0.20 -5.39 1.70
CA TRP A 63 1.15 -4.32 1.46
C TRP A 63 2.58 -4.81 1.66
N MET A 64 3.55 -4.11 1.08
CA MET A 64 4.96 -4.27 1.40
C MET A 64 5.73 -2.97 1.14
N PRO A 65 6.87 -2.74 1.81
CA PRO A 65 7.77 -1.65 1.45
C PRO A 65 8.12 -1.69 -0.03
N LEU A 66 8.40 -0.52 -0.63
CA LEU A 66 8.98 -0.48 -1.96
C LEU A 66 10.30 -1.29 -1.95
N PRO A 67 10.61 -2.03 -3.03
CA PRO A 67 11.93 -2.62 -3.17
C PRO A 67 12.98 -1.50 -3.12
N PRO A 68 14.20 -1.79 -2.60
CA PRO A 68 15.28 -0.83 -2.68
C PRO A 68 15.51 -0.43 -4.15
N MET A 69 15.95 0.80 -4.37
CA MET A 69 16.41 1.24 -5.68
C MET A 69 17.47 0.23 -6.17
N PRO A 70 17.41 -0.23 -7.43
CA PRO A 70 18.45 -1.08 -7.97
C PRO A 70 19.82 -0.40 -7.84
N GLU A 71 20.84 -1.13 -7.38
CA GLU A 71 22.21 -0.62 -7.36
C GLU A 71 22.79 -0.73 -8.78
N GLY A 72 23.09 0.42 -9.41
CA GLY A 72 23.82 0.52 -10.67
C GLY A 72 23.03 1.11 -11.85
N GLU A 73 23.58 2.18 -12.43
CA GLU A 73 23.52 2.47 -13.88
C GLU A 73 24.87 2.11 -14.50
#